data_AF-A0A2W0B258-F1
#
_entry.id   AF-A0A2W0B258-F1
#
_cell.length_a   1.000
_cell.length_b   1.000
_cell.length_c   1.000
_cell.angle_alpha   90.00
_cell.angle_beta   90.00
_cell.angle_gamma   90.00
#
_symmetry.space_group_name_H-M   'P 1'
#
loop_
_entity.id
_entity.type
_entity.pdbx_description
1 polymer ?
#
loop_
_entity_poly.entity_id
_entity_poly.type
_entity_poly.pdbx_seq_one_letter_code
_entity_poly.pdbx_strand_id
1 'polypeptide(L)'
;MKKTFGISATAVFALLGSLLMLLFFVLLGLVLLFSPGRAPLAPEARLGIVLGLTMFGILGGWGTTTAIGLFRLRNWARVSMLIFAVFLAFTGVFTGPVFLSMPPPPTAPPNYGTMRIVIAAIYGALGVLGLFWLYYFSRRATREAFSGGLPLESGGRPLSISIIGWWLLATGVVSVVMSPLRMPATVFVWIVTGWPAAAWYIAFGAMWACAGYGLLRLNQIARKIAIAGLSFGAVNSAVFFLFPGWEARMATFLSRFRLGLATPLPPTHFPPFMLIPAAVGVGLPLWFLIARRDAFQARDLSREA
;
A
#
# COMPACT_ATOMS: atom_id res chain seq x y z
N MET A 1 28.69 -23.54 -6.18
CA MET A 1 27.21 -23.37 -6.23
C MET A 1 26.59 -23.07 -4.85
N LYS A 2 27.11 -22.11 -4.07
CA LYS A 2 26.63 -21.82 -2.69
C LYS A 2 25.65 -20.63 -2.59
N LYS A 3 25.03 -20.18 -3.69
CA LYS A 3 24.30 -18.89 -3.76
C LYS A 3 22.81 -19.06 -4.10
N THR A 4 22.02 -19.69 -3.23
CA THR A 4 20.54 -19.71 -3.37
C THR A 4 19.78 -19.90 -2.06
N PHE A 5 20.41 -20.32 -0.96
CA PHE A 5 19.69 -20.63 0.29
C PHE A 5 18.78 -19.50 0.78
N GLY A 6 19.26 -18.25 0.78
CA GLY A 6 18.44 -17.11 1.21
C GLY A 6 17.27 -16.78 0.26
N ILE A 7 17.41 -17.06 -1.04
CA ILE A 7 16.30 -16.88 -2.01
C ILE A 7 15.25 -17.95 -1.77
N SER A 8 15.66 -19.21 -1.63
CA SER A 8 14.75 -20.33 -1.35
C SER A 8 14.03 -20.14 -0.01
N ALA A 9 14.75 -19.77 1.05
CA ALA A 9 14.15 -19.49 2.35
C ALA A 9 13.10 -18.36 2.25
N THR A 10 13.42 -17.27 1.55
CA THR A 10 12.45 -16.19 1.34
C THR A 10 11.23 -16.65 0.53
N ALA A 11 11.45 -17.47 -0.51
CA ALA A 11 10.35 -18.02 -1.30
C ALA A 11 9.43 -18.91 -0.46
N VAL A 12 9.98 -19.73 0.45
CA VAL A 12 9.21 -20.54 1.40
C VAL A 12 8.39 -19.63 2.34
N PHE A 13 9.00 -18.61 2.96
CA PHE A 13 8.28 -17.69 3.83
C PHE A 13 7.17 -16.93 3.09
N ALA A 14 7.45 -16.43 1.89
CA ALA A 14 6.45 -15.75 1.06
C ALA A 14 5.30 -16.70 0.69
N LEU A 15 5.61 -17.95 0.34
CA LEU A 15 4.61 -18.97 0.02
C LEU A 15 3.75 -19.30 1.25
N LEU A 16 4.34 -19.52 2.42
CA LEU A 16 3.61 -19.81 3.65
C LEU A 16 2.65 -18.67 4.02
N GLY A 17 3.12 -17.42 3.99
CA GLY A 17 2.28 -16.25 4.24
C GLY A 17 1.13 -16.13 3.24
N SER A 18 1.40 -16.43 1.97
CA SER A 18 0.40 -16.37 0.89
C SER A 18 -0.66 -17.47 1.00
N LEU A 19 -0.23 -18.71 1.28
CA LEU A 19 -1.13 -19.83 1.52
C LEU A 19 -1.99 -19.61 2.75
N LEU A 20 -1.44 -19.00 3.81
CA LEU A 20 -2.21 -18.61 4.98
C LEU A 20 -3.28 -17.55 4.63
N MET A 21 -2.95 -16.54 3.82
CA MET A 21 -3.94 -15.58 3.33
C MET A 21 -5.04 -16.24 2.48
N LEU A 22 -4.68 -17.18 1.60
CA LEU A 22 -5.65 -17.94 0.81
C LEU A 22 -6.52 -18.86 1.69
N LEU A 23 -5.94 -19.45 2.75
CA LEU A 23 -6.69 -20.21 3.72
C LEU A 23 -7.71 -19.32 4.44
N PHE A 24 -7.32 -18.14 4.91
CA PHE A 24 -8.27 -17.17 5.48
C PHE A 24 -9.34 -16.74 4.48
N PHE A 25 -8.98 -16.54 3.21
CA PHE A 25 -9.95 -16.28 2.15
C PHE A 25 -11.00 -17.39 2.04
N VAL A 26 -10.58 -18.65 2.00
CA VAL A 26 -11.51 -19.79 1.93
C VAL A 26 -12.33 -19.92 3.20
N LEU A 27 -11.69 -19.90 4.38
CA LEU A 27 -12.36 -20.07 5.67
C LEU A 27 -13.40 -18.97 5.93
N LEU A 28 -13.02 -17.70 5.75
CA LEU A 28 -13.96 -16.58 5.91
C LEU A 28 -15.08 -16.64 4.88
N GLY A 29 -14.78 -17.04 3.63
CA GLY A 29 -15.80 -17.27 2.61
C GLY A 29 -16.80 -18.36 3.00
N LEU A 30 -16.33 -19.49 3.52
CA LEU A 30 -17.17 -20.59 4.00
C LEU A 30 -18.02 -20.15 5.22
N VAL A 31 -17.41 -19.47 6.19
CA VAL A 31 -18.16 -18.91 7.34
C VAL A 31 -19.28 -18.00 6.85
N LEU A 32 -19.01 -17.13 5.87
CA LEU A 32 -20.04 -16.26 5.32
C LEU A 32 -21.14 -17.05 4.61
N LEU A 33 -20.80 -18.09 3.85
CA LEU A 33 -21.76 -18.92 3.14
C LEU A 33 -22.64 -19.76 4.08
N PHE A 34 -22.06 -20.31 5.15
CA PHE A 34 -22.70 -21.33 5.99
C PHE A 34 -23.13 -20.86 7.38
N SER A 35 -22.82 -19.62 7.81
CA SER A 35 -23.22 -19.14 9.13
C SER A 35 -24.75 -19.07 9.28
N PRO A 36 -25.37 -19.89 10.16
CA PRO A 36 -26.80 -19.87 10.41
C PRO A 36 -27.16 -18.70 11.33
N GLY A 37 -28.25 -17.98 11.02
CA GLY A 37 -28.76 -16.89 11.86
C GLY A 37 -28.18 -15.50 11.57
N ARG A 38 -28.05 -15.13 10.27
CA ARG A 38 -27.66 -13.77 9.90
C ARG A 38 -28.67 -12.75 10.44
N ALA A 39 -28.32 -12.03 11.51
CA ALA A 39 -28.84 -10.68 11.67
C ALA A 39 -28.55 -9.92 10.36
N PRO A 40 -29.51 -9.17 9.80
CA PRO A 40 -29.30 -8.46 8.55
C PRO A 40 -28.11 -7.50 8.70
N LEU A 41 -26.97 -7.87 8.10
CA LEU A 41 -25.81 -7.00 8.00
C LEU A 41 -26.20 -5.79 7.14
N ALA A 42 -25.81 -4.59 7.59
CA ALA A 42 -25.94 -3.40 6.78
C ALA A 42 -25.27 -3.63 5.39
N PRO A 43 -25.86 -3.15 4.28
CA PRO A 43 -25.32 -3.35 2.94
C PRO A 43 -23.83 -2.97 2.82
N GLU A 44 -23.40 -1.91 3.51
CA GLU A 44 -22.03 -1.43 3.53
C GLU A 44 -21.09 -2.39 4.25
N ALA A 45 -21.53 -2.99 5.36
CA ALA A 45 -20.75 -4.00 6.08
C ALA A 45 -20.56 -5.26 5.24
N ARG A 46 -21.61 -5.71 4.55
CA ARG A 46 -21.54 -6.85 3.63
C ARG A 46 -20.55 -6.57 2.48
N LEU A 47 -20.60 -5.37 1.90
CA LEU A 47 -19.69 -4.96 0.84
C LEU A 47 -18.24 -4.88 1.34
N GLY A 48 -18.01 -4.32 2.53
CA GLY A 48 -16.69 -4.27 3.16
C GLY A 48 -16.09 -5.64 3.41
N ILE A 49 -16.90 -6.58 3.89
CA ILE A 49 -16.49 -7.98 4.06
C ILE A 49 -16.13 -8.62 2.71
N VAL A 50 -16.97 -8.47 1.69
CA VAL A 50 -16.69 -9.04 0.35
C VAL A 50 -15.41 -8.46 -0.23
N LEU A 51 -15.21 -7.14 -0.16
CA LEU A 51 -13.99 -6.49 -0.65
C LEU A 51 -12.74 -6.91 0.14
N GLY A 52 -12.84 -7.02 1.46
CA GLY A 52 -11.76 -7.54 2.30
C GLY A 52 -11.40 -8.98 1.92
N LEU A 53 -12.41 -9.82 1.71
CA LEU A 53 -12.24 -11.20 1.25
C LEU A 53 -11.55 -11.23 -0.12
N THR A 54 -12.06 -10.49 -1.10
CA THR A 54 -11.44 -10.38 -2.44
C THR A 54 -9.98 -9.92 -2.35
N MET A 55 -9.66 -8.98 -1.47
CA MET A 55 -8.29 -8.52 -1.24
C MET A 55 -7.38 -9.65 -0.73
N PHE A 56 -7.82 -10.45 0.24
CA PHE A 56 -7.06 -11.62 0.70
C PHE A 56 -6.78 -12.61 -0.43
N GLY A 57 -7.78 -12.87 -1.29
CA GLY A 57 -7.62 -13.74 -2.46
C GLY A 57 -6.59 -13.19 -3.45
N ILE A 58 -6.67 -11.91 -3.80
CA ILE A 58 -5.74 -11.24 -4.73
C ILE A 58 -4.32 -11.23 -4.17
N LEU A 59 -4.14 -10.80 -2.92
CA LEU A 59 -2.81 -10.73 -2.28
C LEU A 59 -2.21 -12.11 -2.08
N GLY A 60 -3.01 -13.11 -1.70
CA GLY A 60 -2.58 -14.50 -1.57
C GLY A 60 -2.18 -15.10 -2.93
N GLY A 61 -2.95 -14.85 -4.00
CA GLY A 61 -2.58 -15.28 -5.35
C GLY A 61 -1.31 -14.59 -5.87
N TRP A 62 -1.18 -13.28 -5.64
CA TRP A 62 0.00 -12.50 -6.02
C TRP A 62 1.26 -12.95 -5.25
N GLY A 63 1.15 -13.19 -3.95
CA GLY A 63 2.27 -13.69 -3.15
C GLY A 63 2.68 -15.12 -3.55
N THR A 64 1.72 -15.99 -3.86
CA THR A 64 1.97 -17.37 -4.34
C THR A 64 2.69 -17.36 -5.68
N THR A 65 2.21 -16.57 -6.65
CA THR A 65 2.87 -16.41 -7.95
C THR A 65 4.28 -15.85 -7.78
N THR A 66 4.46 -14.86 -6.91
CA THR A 66 5.80 -14.30 -6.58
C THR A 66 6.73 -15.37 -6.02
N ALA A 67 6.27 -16.19 -5.06
CA ALA A 67 7.07 -17.27 -4.49
C ALA A 67 7.48 -18.31 -5.54
N ILE A 68 6.57 -18.75 -6.41
CA ILE A 68 6.89 -19.65 -7.53
C ILE A 68 7.93 -19.01 -8.46
N GLY A 69 7.77 -17.72 -8.75
CA GLY A 69 8.71 -16.96 -9.56
C GLY A 69 10.10 -16.84 -8.92
N LEU A 70 10.19 -16.76 -7.59
CA LEU A 70 11.45 -16.76 -6.85
C LEU A 70 12.16 -18.11 -6.95
N PHE A 71 11.44 -19.24 -6.80
CA PHE A 71 12.02 -20.57 -7.02
C PHE A 71 12.53 -20.76 -8.45
N ARG A 72 11.85 -20.15 -9.42
CA ARG A 72 12.23 -20.16 -10.83
C ARG A 72 13.24 -19.07 -11.21
N LEU A 73 13.76 -18.32 -10.23
CA LEU A 73 14.72 -17.21 -10.42
C LEU A 73 14.30 -16.21 -11.52
N ARG A 74 13.00 -15.91 -11.63
CA ARG A 74 12.50 -14.99 -12.65
C ARG A 74 12.70 -13.53 -12.23
N ASN A 75 13.21 -12.70 -13.14
CA ASN A 75 13.43 -11.27 -12.90
C ASN A 75 12.18 -10.51 -12.39
N TRP A 76 11.00 -10.83 -12.91
CA TRP A 76 9.75 -10.22 -12.46
C TRP A 76 9.42 -10.54 -11.00
N ALA A 77 9.80 -11.73 -10.51
CA ALA A 77 9.55 -12.13 -9.14
C ALA A 77 10.39 -11.34 -8.15
N ARG A 78 11.64 -11.02 -8.52
CA ARG A 78 12.49 -10.11 -7.75
C ARG A 78 11.87 -8.71 -7.66
N VAL A 79 11.35 -8.17 -8.77
CA VAL A 79 10.68 -6.85 -8.77
C VAL A 79 9.44 -6.90 -7.89
N SER A 80 8.62 -7.94 -8.02
CA SER A 80 7.44 -8.18 -7.18
C SER A 80 7.81 -8.22 -5.69
N MET A 81 8.86 -8.96 -5.34
CA MET A 81 9.34 -9.07 -3.97
C MET A 81 9.81 -7.73 -3.38
N LEU A 82 10.47 -6.90 -4.20
CA LEU A 82 10.86 -5.56 -3.78
C LEU A 82 9.65 -4.65 -3.52
N ILE A 83 8.59 -4.78 -4.33
CA ILE A 83 7.34 -4.05 -4.11
C ILE A 83 6.69 -4.49 -2.79
N PHE A 84 6.59 -5.79 -2.55
CA PHE A 84 6.12 -6.34 -1.27
C PHE A 84 6.96 -5.83 -0.09
N ALA A 85 8.28 -5.85 -0.24
CA ALA A 85 9.21 -5.38 0.79
C ALA A 85 8.98 -3.91 1.15
N VAL A 86 8.73 -3.04 0.15
CA VAL A 86 8.42 -1.62 0.39
C VAL A 86 7.09 -1.47 1.11
N PHE A 87 6.03 -2.16 0.66
CA PHE A 87 4.75 -2.11 1.34
C PHE A 87 4.83 -2.61 2.79
N LEU A 88 5.56 -3.69 3.01
CA LEU A 88 5.72 -4.30 4.33
C LEU A 88 6.55 -3.42 5.26
N ALA A 89 7.66 -2.86 4.75
CA ALA A 89 8.50 -1.93 5.49
C ALA A 89 7.71 -0.68 5.87
N PHE A 90 7.03 -0.05 4.91
CA PHE A 90 6.22 1.13 5.13
C PHE A 90 5.13 0.85 6.17
N THR A 91 4.32 -0.19 5.96
CA THR A 91 3.24 -0.54 6.90
C THR A 91 3.78 -0.84 8.29
N GLY A 92 4.85 -1.63 8.41
CA GLY A 92 5.38 -2.01 9.72
C GLY A 92 6.02 -0.85 10.49
N VAL A 93 6.83 -0.04 9.81
CA VAL A 93 7.53 1.11 10.42
C VAL A 93 6.53 2.16 10.92
N PHE A 94 5.43 2.37 10.19
CA PHE A 94 4.49 3.42 10.53
C PHE A 94 3.32 2.94 11.40
N THR A 95 2.76 1.76 11.14
CA THR A 95 1.57 1.27 11.87
C THR A 95 1.90 0.79 13.28
N GLY A 96 3.09 0.23 13.53
CA GLY A 96 3.48 -0.19 14.89
C GLY A 96 3.41 0.96 15.92
N PRO A 97 4.09 2.10 15.65
CA PRO A 97 3.99 3.29 16.49
C PRO A 97 2.57 3.87 16.63
N VAL A 98 1.71 3.69 15.61
CA VAL A 98 0.28 4.04 15.72
C VAL A 98 -0.37 3.35 16.90
N PHE A 99 -0.21 2.03 16.97
CA PHE A 99 -0.82 1.27 18.05
C PHE A 99 -0.24 1.62 19.42
N LEU A 100 1.05 1.97 19.53
CA LEU A 100 1.68 2.37 20.81
C LEU A 100 1.29 3.75 21.32
N SER A 101 0.68 4.58 20.50
CA SER A 101 0.29 5.95 20.86
C SER A 101 -1.22 6.17 20.95
N MET A 102 -2.02 5.26 20.41
CA MET A 102 -3.48 5.31 20.52
C MET A 102 -3.95 5.21 21.97
N PRO A 103 -4.64 6.23 22.54
CA PRO A 103 -5.11 6.14 23.92
C PRO A 103 -6.13 5.01 24.10
N PRO A 104 -6.22 4.40 25.30
CA PRO A 104 -7.20 3.36 25.56
C PRO A 104 -8.62 3.89 25.47
N PRO A 105 -9.55 3.15 24.84
CA PRO A 105 -10.96 3.50 24.89
C PRO A 105 -11.50 3.35 26.32
N PRO A 106 -12.58 4.06 26.70
CA PRO A 106 -13.18 3.95 28.03
C PRO A 106 -13.61 2.54 28.42
N THR A 107 -13.91 1.69 27.42
CA THR A 107 -14.33 0.28 27.59
C THR A 107 -13.17 -0.71 27.42
N ALA A 108 -11.92 -0.25 27.52
CA ALA A 108 -10.75 -1.09 27.31
C ALA A 108 -10.68 -2.24 28.32
N PRO A 109 -10.46 -3.49 27.88
CA PRO A 109 -10.24 -4.60 28.78
C PRO A 109 -8.92 -4.42 29.57
N PRO A 110 -8.75 -5.08 30.73
CA PRO A 110 -7.54 -4.95 31.55
C PRO A 110 -6.22 -5.25 30.81
N ASN A 111 -6.27 -6.09 29.78
CA ASN A 111 -5.12 -6.49 28.97
C ASN A 111 -4.88 -5.62 27.71
N TYR A 112 -5.60 -4.50 27.56
CA TYR A 112 -5.51 -3.65 26.37
C TYR A 112 -4.11 -3.11 26.11
N GLY A 113 -3.37 -2.74 27.17
CA GLY A 113 -1.97 -2.31 27.04
C GLY A 113 -1.07 -3.40 26.44
N THR A 114 -1.19 -4.63 26.95
CA THR A 114 -0.46 -5.79 26.44
C THR A 114 -0.83 -6.08 24.98
N MET A 115 -2.12 -6.04 24.64
CA MET A 115 -2.58 -6.23 23.26
C MET A 115 -1.93 -5.22 22.31
N ARG A 116 -1.85 -3.94 22.70
CA ARG A 116 -1.21 -2.90 21.89
C ARG A 116 0.28 -3.15 21.66
N ILE A 117 1.00 -3.55 22.70
CA ILE A 117 2.42 -3.89 22.60
C ILE A 117 2.62 -5.08 21.65
N VAL A 118 1.80 -6.13 21.79
CA VAL A 118 1.87 -7.32 20.92
C VAL A 118 1.58 -6.95 19.47
N ILE A 119 0.52 -6.20 19.19
CA ILE A 119 0.18 -5.74 17.84
C ILE A 119 1.31 -4.88 17.27
N ALA A 120 1.81 -3.92 18.04
CA ALA A 120 2.91 -3.06 17.61
C ALA A 120 4.20 -3.85 17.32
N ALA A 121 4.51 -4.86 18.15
CA ALA A 121 5.64 -5.74 17.94
C ALA A 121 5.51 -6.57 16.66
N ILE A 122 4.30 -7.09 16.37
CA ILE A 122 4.01 -7.81 15.12
C ILE A 122 4.25 -6.88 13.92
N TYR A 123 3.67 -5.68 13.91
CA TYR A 123 3.90 -4.72 12.83
C TYR A 123 5.36 -4.29 12.72
N GLY A 124 6.04 -4.08 13.84
CA GLY A 124 7.48 -3.78 13.87
C GLY A 124 8.32 -4.89 13.23
N ALA A 125 8.03 -6.15 13.58
CA ALA A 125 8.69 -7.32 13.00
C ALA A 125 8.46 -7.42 11.48
N LEU A 126 7.22 -7.16 11.02
CA LEU A 126 6.93 -7.07 9.58
C LEU A 126 7.72 -5.93 8.92
N GLY A 127 7.84 -4.78 9.58
CA GLY A 127 8.62 -3.64 9.09
C GLY A 127 10.10 -4.00 8.91
N VAL A 128 10.71 -4.63 9.91
CA VAL A 128 12.08 -5.13 9.87
C VAL A 128 12.26 -6.16 8.75
N LEU A 129 11.31 -7.08 8.60
CA LEU A 129 11.33 -8.07 7.52
C LEU A 129 11.27 -7.41 6.13
N GLY A 130 10.43 -6.39 5.96
CA GLY A 130 10.35 -5.60 4.74
C GLY A 130 11.67 -4.90 4.42
N LEU A 131 12.28 -4.24 5.41
CA LEU A 131 13.59 -3.60 5.25
C LEU A 131 14.69 -4.62 4.91
N PHE A 132 14.67 -5.77 5.58
CA PHE A 132 15.59 -6.88 5.30
C PHE A 132 15.46 -7.37 3.86
N TRP A 133 14.24 -7.61 3.36
CA TRP A 133 14.00 -8.02 1.98
C TRP A 133 14.42 -6.93 0.99
N LEU A 134 14.12 -5.67 1.27
CA LEU A 134 14.53 -4.55 0.42
C LEU A 134 16.05 -4.51 0.27
N TYR A 135 16.77 -4.66 1.38
CA TYR A 135 18.22 -4.74 1.40
C TYR A 135 18.74 -5.97 0.65
N TYR A 136 18.24 -7.16 0.98
CA TYR A 136 18.70 -8.44 0.43
C TYR A 136 18.50 -8.53 -1.09
N PHE A 137 17.33 -8.15 -1.60
CA PHE A 137 17.02 -8.20 -3.04
C PHE A 137 17.61 -7.02 -3.84
N SER A 138 18.16 -6.00 -3.17
CA SER A 138 18.89 -4.90 -3.81
C SER A 138 20.39 -5.19 -3.99
N ARG A 139 20.95 -6.15 -3.24
CA ARG A 139 22.37 -6.53 -3.34
C ARG A 139 22.74 -7.09 -4.72
N ARG A 140 23.89 -6.67 -5.27
CA ARG A 140 24.41 -7.09 -6.59
C ARG A 140 24.40 -8.60 -6.79
N ALA A 141 24.91 -9.35 -5.82
CA ALA A 141 24.92 -10.82 -5.85
C ALA A 141 23.52 -11.43 -6.04
N THR A 142 22.50 -10.87 -5.40
CA THR A 142 21.12 -11.31 -5.60
C THR A 142 20.64 -10.91 -6.99
N ARG A 143 20.94 -9.69 -7.48
CA ARG A 143 20.54 -9.24 -8.83
C ARG A 143 21.10 -10.17 -9.92
N GLU A 144 22.37 -10.53 -9.81
CA GLU A 144 23.07 -11.42 -10.74
C GLU A 144 22.43 -12.82 -10.76
N ALA A 145 21.95 -13.31 -9.62
CA ALA A 145 21.24 -14.60 -9.56
C ALA A 145 19.93 -14.61 -10.36
N PHE A 146 19.29 -13.46 -10.55
CA PHE A 146 18.05 -13.33 -11.34
C PHE A 146 18.31 -12.92 -12.81
N SER A 147 19.48 -12.38 -13.15
CA SER A 147 19.78 -11.92 -14.51
C SER A 147 20.15 -13.04 -15.49
N GLY A 148 20.26 -14.29 -15.02
CA GLY A 148 20.54 -15.46 -15.88
C GLY A 148 21.88 -15.36 -16.63
N GLY A 149 22.83 -14.57 -16.12
CA GLY A 149 24.14 -14.35 -16.76
C GLY A 149 24.15 -13.34 -17.91
N LEU A 150 23.02 -12.70 -18.24
CA LEU A 150 22.99 -11.62 -19.23
C LEU A 150 23.60 -10.33 -18.65
N PRO A 151 24.40 -9.58 -19.42
CA PRO A 151 24.90 -8.27 -19.01
C PRO A 151 23.74 -7.36 -18.62
N LEU A 152 23.84 -6.73 -17.45
CA LEU A 152 22.87 -5.72 -17.02
C LEU A 152 22.99 -4.52 -17.97
N GLU A 153 22.05 -4.37 -18.92
CA GLU A 153 21.99 -3.21 -19.79
C GLU A 153 22.02 -1.92 -18.95
N SER A 154 23.04 -1.09 -19.20
CA SER A 154 23.29 0.17 -18.50
C SER A 154 22.24 1.26 -18.79
N GLY A 155 21.29 1.01 -19.70
CA GLY A 155 20.19 1.90 -20.07
C GLY A 155 18.81 1.54 -19.49
N GLY A 156 18.72 0.52 -18.63
CA GLY A 156 17.43 0.05 -18.11
C GLY A 156 16.70 1.04 -17.18
N ARG A 157 15.36 1.00 -17.17
CA ARG A 157 14.50 1.82 -16.30
C ARG A 157 14.98 1.75 -14.83
N PRO A 158 15.25 2.91 -14.17
CA PRO A 158 15.67 2.93 -12.78
C PRO A 158 14.71 2.14 -11.87
N LEU A 159 15.30 1.40 -10.93
CA LEU A 159 14.55 0.55 -10.00
C LEU A 159 13.57 1.38 -9.16
N SER A 160 13.98 2.57 -8.72
CA SER A 160 13.12 3.49 -7.95
C SER A 160 11.88 3.90 -8.74
N ILE A 161 12.02 4.25 -10.03
CA ILE A 161 10.88 4.59 -10.90
C ILE A 161 9.97 3.36 -11.08
N SER A 162 10.54 2.16 -11.19
CA SER A 162 9.75 0.92 -11.25
C SER A 162 8.90 0.71 -10.00
N ILE A 163 9.51 0.91 -8.81
CA ILE A 163 8.82 0.78 -7.53
C ILE A 163 7.72 1.83 -7.40
N ILE A 164 8.01 3.09 -7.70
CA ILE A 164 7.02 4.19 -7.66
C ILE A 164 5.88 3.92 -8.65
N GLY A 165 6.19 3.50 -9.88
CA GLY A 165 5.18 3.22 -10.90
C GLY A 165 4.22 2.12 -10.47
N TRP A 166 4.74 1.00 -9.91
CA TRP A 166 3.90 -0.07 -9.39
C TRP A 166 3.14 0.33 -8.13
N TRP A 167 3.75 1.10 -7.24
CA TRP A 167 3.09 1.63 -6.05
C TRP A 167 1.89 2.52 -6.41
N LEU A 168 2.06 3.44 -7.36
CA LEU A 168 0.97 4.29 -7.87
C LEU A 168 -0.10 3.45 -8.59
N LEU A 169 0.32 2.46 -9.39
CA LEU A 169 -0.63 1.58 -10.08
C LEU A 169 -1.48 0.79 -9.09
N ALA A 170 -0.85 0.16 -8.09
CA ALA A 170 -1.56 -0.57 -7.04
C ALA A 170 -2.49 0.36 -6.25
N THR A 171 -2.01 1.55 -5.87
CA THR A 171 -2.83 2.56 -5.18
C THR A 171 -4.04 2.97 -6.03
N GLY A 172 -3.85 3.16 -7.33
CA GLY A 172 -4.93 3.51 -8.25
C GLY A 172 -5.99 2.41 -8.35
N VAL A 173 -5.57 1.16 -8.54
CA VAL A 173 -6.47 0.00 -8.60
C VAL A 173 -7.22 -0.17 -7.28
N VAL A 174 -6.54 -0.12 -6.14
CA VAL A 174 -7.17 -0.25 -4.83
C VAL A 174 -8.19 0.88 -4.60
N SER A 175 -7.88 2.10 -5.01
CA SER A 175 -8.81 3.24 -4.89
C SER A 175 -10.09 3.02 -5.69
N VAL A 176 -9.98 2.51 -6.93
CA VAL A 176 -11.15 2.19 -7.76
C VAL A 176 -11.96 1.05 -7.14
N VAL A 177 -11.29 -0.03 -6.71
CA VAL A 177 -11.94 -1.20 -6.11
C VAL A 177 -12.65 -0.86 -4.80
N MET A 178 -12.10 0.07 -4.01
CA MET A 178 -12.68 0.51 -2.74
C MET A 178 -13.73 1.63 -2.91
N SER A 179 -13.83 2.26 -4.09
CA SER A 179 -14.81 3.33 -4.35
C SER A 179 -16.27 2.98 -4.02
N PRO A 180 -16.77 1.73 -4.19
CA PRO A 180 -18.12 1.36 -3.83
C PRO A 180 -18.41 1.45 -2.32
N LEU A 181 -17.37 1.46 -1.46
CA LEU A 181 -17.52 1.67 -0.01
C LEU A 181 -17.92 3.09 0.35
N ARG A 182 -17.89 4.04 -0.62
CA ARG A 182 -18.29 5.43 -0.45
C ARG A 182 -17.62 6.08 0.76
N MET A 183 -16.36 5.73 0.99
CA MET A 183 -15.56 6.31 2.08
C MET A 183 -15.55 7.83 1.97
N PRO A 184 -15.50 8.57 3.08
CA PRO A 184 -15.32 10.01 3.03
C PRO A 184 -13.96 10.34 2.39
N ALA A 185 -13.95 11.31 1.48
CA ALA A 185 -12.74 11.86 0.87
C ALA A 185 -12.53 13.29 1.36
N THR A 186 -11.26 13.69 1.52
CA THR A 186 -10.90 15.08 1.88
C THR A 186 -10.40 15.82 0.66
N VAL A 187 -11.01 16.99 0.40
CA VAL A 187 -10.60 17.94 -0.63
C VAL A 187 -10.39 19.29 0.04
N PHE A 188 -9.13 19.59 0.35
CA PHE A 188 -8.68 20.70 1.19
C PHE A 188 -9.36 20.66 2.56
N VAL A 189 -10.26 21.59 2.85
CA VAL A 189 -11.05 21.63 4.09
C VAL A 189 -12.40 20.90 3.98
N TRP A 190 -12.79 20.48 2.78
CA TRP A 190 -14.09 19.88 2.51
C TRP A 190 -14.05 18.35 2.68
N ILE A 191 -15.12 17.81 3.26
CA ILE A 191 -15.32 16.36 3.40
C ILE A 191 -16.44 15.96 2.45
N VAL A 192 -16.05 15.27 1.39
CA VAL A 192 -16.96 14.77 0.36
C VAL A 192 -17.39 13.36 0.74
N THR A 193 -18.69 13.05 0.65
CA THR A 193 -19.23 11.73 1.01
C THR A 193 -20.25 11.21 -0.01
N GLY A 194 -20.54 9.92 0.03
CA GLY A 194 -21.52 9.29 -0.85
C GLY A 194 -20.99 9.12 -2.27
N TRP A 195 -21.85 9.34 -3.27
CA TRP A 195 -21.50 9.19 -4.68
C TRP A 195 -20.42 10.15 -5.17
N PRO A 196 -20.42 11.44 -4.80
CA PRO A 196 -19.33 12.34 -5.16
C PRO A 196 -17.96 11.86 -4.67
N ALA A 197 -17.90 11.25 -3.48
CA ALA A 197 -16.66 10.67 -2.96
C ALA A 197 -16.22 9.44 -3.75
N ALA A 198 -17.18 8.56 -4.11
CA ALA A 198 -16.89 7.42 -4.97
C ALA A 198 -16.35 7.87 -6.35
N ALA A 199 -16.98 8.88 -6.97
CA ALA A 199 -16.51 9.47 -8.22
C ALA A 199 -15.10 10.06 -8.08
N TRP A 200 -14.82 10.73 -6.96
CA TRP A 200 -13.48 11.25 -6.64
C TRP A 200 -12.45 10.12 -6.58
N TYR A 201 -12.71 9.03 -5.85
CA TYR A 201 -11.80 7.89 -5.78
C TYR A 201 -11.60 7.19 -7.13
N ILE A 202 -12.64 7.11 -7.97
CA ILE A 202 -12.52 6.54 -9.32
C ILE A 202 -11.63 7.43 -10.18
N ALA A 203 -11.89 8.74 -10.22
CA ALA A 203 -11.10 9.68 -11.02
C ALA A 203 -9.64 9.73 -10.57
N PHE A 204 -9.41 9.85 -9.25
CA PHE A 204 -8.08 9.88 -8.67
C PHE A 204 -7.37 8.53 -8.84
N GLY A 205 -8.10 7.42 -8.68
CA GLY A 205 -7.59 6.08 -8.89
C GLY A 205 -7.18 5.81 -10.34
N ALA A 206 -8.00 6.23 -11.31
CA ALA A 206 -7.69 6.16 -12.73
C ALA A 206 -6.45 7.00 -13.07
N MET A 207 -6.38 8.23 -12.55
CA MET A 207 -5.21 9.10 -12.70
C MET A 207 -3.93 8.39 -12.18
N TRP A 208 -3.96 7.78 -11.00
CA TRP A 208 -2.82 7.06 -10.45
C TRP A 208 -2.45 5.80 -11.23
N ALA A 209 -3.44 5.05 -11.72
CA ALA A 209 -3.19 3.88 -12.55
C ALA A 209 -2.52 4.29 -13.88
N CYS A 210 -3.03 5.33 -14.54
CA CYS A 210 -2.45 5.88 -15.77
C CYS A 210 -1.04 6.44 -15.53
N ALA A 211 -0.84 7.21 -14.46
CA ALA A 211 0.47 7.76 -14.10
C ALA A 211 1.48 6.64 -13.78
N GLY A 212 1.08 5.66 -12.97
CA GLY A 212 1.90 4.50 -12.63
C GLY A 212 2.30 3.70 -13.86
N TYR A 213 1.35 3.36 -14.72
CA TYR A 213 1.61 2.68 -15.99
C TYR A 213 2.52 3.49 -16.92
N GLY A 214 2.29 4.80 -17.03
CA GLY A 214 3.12 5.70 -17.83
C GLY A 214 4.55 5.82 -17.29
N LEU A 215 4.75 5.85 -15.97
CA LEU A 215 6.07 5.81 -15.35
C LEU A 215 6.81 4.50 -15.64
N LEU A 216 6.09 3.37 -15.65
CA LEU A 216 6.65 2.09 -16.08
C LEU A 216 7.09 2.14 -17.55
N ARG A 217 6.44 2.94 -18.39
CA ARG A 217 6.85 3.20 -19.78
C ARG A 217 7.84 4.36 -19.93
N LEU A 218 8.34 4.93 -18.83
CA LEU A 218 9.23 6.12 -18.82
C LEU A 218 8.65 7.30 -19.63
N ASN A 219 7.33 7.48 -19.60
CA ASN A 219 6.67 8.59 -20.28
C ASN A 219 6.82 9.89 -19.47
N GLN A 220 7.29 10.95 -20.12
CA GLN A 220 7.52 12.25 -19.48
C GLN A 220 6.23 12.96 -19.04
N ILE A 221 5.13 12.80 -19.77
CA ILE A 221 3.81 13.32 -19.37
C ILE A 221 3.36 12.63 -18.08
N ALA A 222 3.51 11.31 -18.00
CA ALA A 222 3.18 10.55 -16.80
C ALA A 222 4.02 10.98 -15.58
N ARG A 223 5.30 11.33 -15.80
CA ARG A 223 6.15 11.93 -14.76
C ARG A 223 5.57 13.25 -14.25
N LYS A 224 5.18 14.15 -15.16
CA LYS A 224 4.58 15.45 -14.81
C LYS A 224 3.26 15.27 -14.05
N ILE A 225 2.39 14.36 -14.50
CA ILE A 225 1.13 14.03 -13.83
C ILE A 225 1.41 13.47 -12.42
N ALA A 226 2.35 12.54 -12.28
CA ALA A 226 2.69 11.98 -10.97
C ALA A 226 3.22 13.05 -10.01
N ILE A 227 4.10 13.95 -10.47
CA ILE A 227 4.60 15.07 -9.67
C ILE A 227 3.46 16.01 -9.26
N ALA A 228 2.59 16.39 -10.20
CA ALA A 228 1.46 17.27 -9.94
C ALA A 228 0.47 16.64 -8.96
N GLY A 229 0.10 15.38 -9.15
CA GLY A 229 -0.81 14.65 -8.26
C GLY A 229 -0.25 14.45 -6.86
N LEU A 230 1.05 14.15 -6.73
CA LEU A 230 1.70 13.99 -5.44
C LEU A 230 1.79 15.33 -4.71
N SER A 231 2.13 16.41 -5.42
CA SER A 231 2.16 17.78 -4.88
C SER A 231 0.78 18.23 -4.45
N PHE A 232 -0.25 17.97 -5.27
CA PHE A 232 -1.64 18.22 -4.91
C PHE A 232 -2.03 17.47 -3.64
N GLY A 233 -1.69 16.19 -3.53
CA GLY A 233 -1.91 15.40 -2.31
C GLY A 233 -1.24 16.00 -1.07
N ALA A 234 0.02 16.43 -1.19
CA ALA A 234 0.73 17.09 -0.10
C ALA A 234 0.04 18.40 0.34
N VAL A 235 -0.31 19.27 -0.61
CA VAL A 235 -1.01 20.53 -0.32
C VAL A 235 -2.38 20.27 0.28
N ASN A 236 -3.13 19.31 -0.28
CA ASN A 236 -4.44 18.88 0.23
C ASN A 236 -4.36 18.45 1.69
N SER A 237 -3.40 17.58 2.02
CA SER A 237 -3.14 17.15 3.40
C SER A 237 -2.71 18.31 4.29
N ALA A 238 -1.75 19.12 3.86
CA ALA A 238 -1.28 20.27 4.63
C ALA A 238 -2.43 21.23 4.96
N VAL A 239 -3.28 21.57 3.98
CA VAL A 239 -4.44 22.43 4.19
C VAL A 239 -5.44 21.78 5.15
N PHE A 240 -5.75 20.49 4.99
CA PHE A 240 -6.70 19.80 5.88
C PHE A 240 -6.27 19.85 7.35
N PHE A 241 -4.98 19.59 7.62
CA PHE A 241 -4.42 19.45 8.97
C PHE A 241 -3.94 20.77 9.60
N LEU A 242 -3.41 21.71 8.82
CA LEU A 242 -2.85 22.96 9.35
C LEU A 242 -3.90 24.06 9.49
N PHE A 243 -5.05 23.97 8.80
CA PHE A 243 -6.10 24.97 8.97
C PHE A 243 -6.76 24.88 10.36
N PRO A 244 -7.14 26.02 10.98
CA PRO A 244 -7.91 26.05 12.21
C PRO A 244 -9.17 25.17 12.14
N GLY A 245 -9.51 24.49 13.23
CA GLY A 245 -10.67 23.58 13.30
C GLY A 245 -10.45 22.20 12.68
N TRP A 246 -9.20 21.76 12.51
CA TRP A 246 -8.89 20.43 11.96
C TRP A 246 -9.45 19.28 12.82
N GLU A 247 -9.51 19.44 14.15
CA GLU A 247 -10.06 18.43 15.06
C GLU A 247 -11.54 18.15 14.78
N ALA A 248 -12.35 19.21 14.60
CA ALA A 248 -13.77 19.09 14.28
C ALA A 248 -13.98 18.45 12.90
N ARG A 249 -13.15 18.79 11.92
CA ARG A 249 -13.15 18.14 10.60
C ARG A 249 -12.77 16.67 10.70
N MET A 250 -11.73 16.34 11.47
CA MET A 250 -11.33 14.95 11.69
C MET A 250 -12.43 14.15 12.38
N ALA A 251 -13.08 14.69 13.41
CA ALA A 251 -14.22 14.07 14.06
C ALA A 251 -15.38 13.81 13.07
N THR A 252 -15.65 14.78 12.19
CA THR A 252 -16.65 14.66 11.13
C THR A 252 -16.25 13.59 10.12
N PHE A 253 -14.97 13.54 9.72
CA PHE A 253 -14.45 12.53 8.80
C PHE A 253 -14.60 11.12 9.39
N LEU A 254 -14.18 10.92 10.64
CA LEU A 254 -14.23 9.63 11.34
C LEU A 254 -15.66 9.16 11.60
N SER A 255 -16.58 10.05 11.95
CA SER A 255 -18.00 9.68 12.15
C SER A 255 -18.68 9.22 10.86
N ARG A 256 -18.17 9.67 9.69
CA ARG A 256 -18.61 9.21 8.37
C ARG A 256 -17.84 8.01 7.86
N PHE A 257 -16.71 7.67 8.47
CA PHE A 257 -15.91 6.49 8.16
C PHE A 257 -16.55 5.23 8.79
N ARG A 258 -17.65 4.77 8.21
CA ARG A 258 -18.46 3.65 8.73
C ARG A 258 -18.08 2.33 8.06
N LEU A 259 -16.91 1.77 8.37
CA LEU A 259 -16.56 0.38 8.00
C LEU A 259 -17.22 -0.65 8.94
N GLY A 260 -18.51 -0.48 9.26
CA GLY A 260 -19.23 -1.38 10.16
C GLY A 260 -18.78 -1.37 11.62
N LEU A 261 -17.93 -0.41 12.02
CA LEU A 261 -17.61 -0.19 13.43
C LEU A 261 -18.85 0.38 14.15
N ALA A 262 -19.31 -0.32 15.19
CA ALA A 262 -20.50 0.06 15.96
C ALA A 262 -20.34 1.40 16.71
N THR A 263 -19.11 1.88 16.87
CA THR A 263 -18.78 3.12 17.58
C THR A 263 -17.84 3.99 16.74
N PRO A 264 -18.15 5.30 16.58
CA PRO A 264 -17.24 6.24 15.94
C PRO A 264 -15.97 6.37 16.80
N LEU A 265 -14.80 6.23 16.16
CA LEU A 265 -13.52 6.43 16.84
C LEU A 265 -13.41 7.90 17.28
N PRO A 266 -13.10 8.18 18.56
CA PRO A 266 -12.89 9.55 19.02
C PRO A 266 -11.75 10.24 18.24
N PRO A 267 -11.85 11.55 17.96
CA PRO A 267 -10.83 12.30 17.21
C PRO A 267 -9.47 12.36 17.91
N THR A 268 -9.43 12.17 19.23
CA THR A 268 -8.21 12.14 20.06
C THR A 268 -7.28 10.94 19.76
N HIS A 269 -7.73 9.95 18.97
CA HIS A 269 -6.93 8.77 18.62
C HIS A 269 -6.12 8.91 17.32
N PHE A 270 -6.13 10.07 16.65
CA PHE A 270 -5.35 10.32 15.43
C PHE A 270 -4.15 11.25 15.70
N PRO A 271 -3.05 10.69 16.23
CA PRO A 271 -1.89 11.48 16.59
C PRO A 271 -1.17 12.08 15.36
N PRO A 272 -0.52 13.25 15.52
CA PRO A 272 0.12 13.99 14.43
C PRO A 272 1.17 13.20 13.64
N PHE A 273 1.78 12.16 14.21
CA PHE A 273 2.77 11.36 13.49
C PHE A 273 2.15 10.55 12.33
N MET A 274 0.82 10.43 12.22
CA MET A 274 0.17 9.89 11.01
C MET A 274 0.44 10.75 9.76
N LEU A 275 0.90 12.00 9.93
CA LEU A 275 1.38 12.85 8.86
C LEU A 275 2.76 12.43 8.33
N ILE A 276 3.57 11.75 9.14
CA ILE A 276 4.91 11.29 8.74
C ILE A 276 4.84 10.26 7.60
N PRO A 277 4.02 9.19 7.65
CA PRO A 277 3.86 8.28 6.53
C PRO A 277 3.37 8.99 5.27
N ALA A 278 2.44 9.94 5.41
CA ALA A 278 1.97 10.73 4.27
C ALA A 278 3.11 11.60 3.68
N ALA A 279 3.88 12.29 4.53
CA ALA A 279 5.01 13.10 4.12
C ALA A 279 6.13 12.28 3.47
N VAL A 280 6.47 11.12 4.03
CA VAL A 280 7.48 10.21 3.47
C VAL A 280 6.99 9.56 2.18
N GLY A 281 5.74 9.11 2.17
CA GLY A 281 5.08 8.50 1.02
C GLY A 281 4.91 9.46 -0.16
N VAL A 282 4.90 10.77 0.08
CA VAL A 282 4.84 11.79 -0.98
C VAL A 282 6.23 12.34 -1.32
N GLY A 283 7.00 12.73 -0.31
CA GLY A 283 8.29 13.39 -0.47
C GLY A 283 9.36 12.52 -1.13
N LEU A 284 9.44 11.24 -0.76
CA LEU A 284 10.45 10.34 -1.31
C LEU A 284 10.19 10.03 -2.80
N PRO A 285 8.96 9.68 -3.24
CA PRO A 285 8.65 9.57 -4.67
C PRO A 285 8.86 10.87 -5.44
N LEU A 286 8.47 12.02 -4.90
CA LEU A 286 8.71 13.33 -5.53
C LEU A 286 10.20 13.57 -5.76
N TRP A 287 11.03 13.36 -4.75
CA TRP A 287 12.48 13.50 -4.86
C TRP A 287 13.06 12.61 -5.96
N PHE A 288 12.67 11.33 -6.01
CA PHE A 288 13.14 10.42 -7.07
C PHE A 288 12.66 10.80 -8.47
N LEU A 289 11.41 11.26 -8.61
CA LEU A 289 10.87 11.68 -9.91
C LEU A 289 11.56 12.94 -10.44
N ILE A 290 11.96 13.85 -9.55
CA ILE A 290 12.71 15.06 -9.89
C ILE A 290 14.19 14.71 -10.18
N ALA A 291 14.84 13.97 -9.29
CA ALA A 291 16.26 13.64 -9.39
C ALA A 291 16.60 12.71 -10.56
N ARG A 292 15.64 11.91 -11.06
CA ARG A 292 15.83 10.99 -12.18
C ARG A 292 15.23 11.52 -13.49
N ARG A 293 15.19 12.85 -13.68
CA ARG A 293 14.63 13.47 -14.88
C ARG A 293 15.28 12.97 -16.17
N ASP A 294 16.59 12.70 -16.13
CA ASP A 294 17.41 12.38 -17.30
C ASP A 294 16.99 11.02 -17.92
N ALA A 295 16.53 10.08 -17.08
CA ALA A 295 16.06 8.77 -17.52
C ALA A 295 14.79 8.84 -18.39
N PHE A 296 14.02 9.92 -18.30
CA PHE A 296 12.85 10.15 -19.15
C PHE A 296 13.23 10.87 -20.44
N GLN A 297 14.14 11.85 -20.36
CA GLN A 297 14.61 12.60 -21.53
C GLN A 297 15.37 11.72 -22.53
N ALA A 298 16.21 10.81 -22.03
CA ALA A 298 16.94 9.87 -22.87
C ALA A 298 16.00 8.97 -23.71
N ARG A 299 14.81 8.65 -23.20
CA ARG A 299 13.84 7.81 -23.93
C ARG A 299 13.05 8.58 -24.98
N ASP A 300 12.69 9.83 -24.70
CA ASP A 300 11.99 10.68 -25.68
C ASP A 300 12.88 10.90 -26.92
N LEU A 301 14.17 11.19 -26.71
CA LEU A 301 15.15 11.32 -27.80
C LEU A 301 15.30 10.04 -28.65
N SER A 302 15.26 8.86 -28.01
CA SER A 302 15.31 7.58 -28.73
C SER A 302 14.04 7.24 -29.53
N ARG A 303 12.92 7.96 -29.32
CA ARG A 303 11.68 7.78 -30.09
C ARG A 303 11.58 8.71 -31.28
N GLU A 304 12.30 9.83 -31.25
CA GLU A 304 12.34 10.83 -32.32
C GLU A 304 13.44 10.56 -33.35
N ALA A 305 14.43 9.74 -33.01
CA ALA A 305 15.45 9.20 -33.91
C ALA A 305 14.99 7.90 -34.57
#